data_AF-A0A285NLA7-F1
#
_entry.id   AF-A0A285NLA7-F1
#
_cell.length_a   1.000
_cell.length_b   1.000
_cell.length_c   1.000
_cell.angle_alpha   90.00
_cell.angle_beta   90.00
_cell.angle_gamma   90.00
#
_symmetry.space_group_name_H-M   'P 1'
#
loop_
_entity.id
_entity.type
_entity.pdbx_description
1 polymer ?
#
loop_
_entity_poly.entity_id
_entity_poly.type
_entity_poly.pdbx_seq_one_letter_code
_entity_poly.pdbx_strand_id
1 'polypeptide(L)' 'MIHKHWQDNETIKQVKCVHTDAKKYVVNTTLTPGKIYDVKNETEEFIFIVDNTNRVGAFRKDYFKDV' A
#
# COMPACT_ATOMS: atom_id res chain seq x y z
N MET A 1 -22.62 -5.83 6.68
CA MET A 1 -21.43 -6.12 7.50
C MET A 1 -20.18 -6.07 6.60
N ILE A 2 -19.75 -4.87 6.22
CA ILE A 2 -18.65 -4.68 5.25
C ILE A 2 -17.30 -4.47 5.97
N HIS A 3 -17.30 -4.13 7.26
CA HIS A 3 -16.09 -3.89 8.06
C HIS A 3 -15.26 -5.15 8.35
N LYS A 4 -15.81 -6.37 8.21
CA LYS A 4 -15.10 -7.63 8.51
C LYS A 4 -14.40 -8.25 7.31
N HIS A 5 -14.79 -7.90 6.08
CA HIS A 5 -14.33 -8.58 4.85
C HIS A 5 -13.41 -7.74 3.97
N TRP A 6 -13.03 -6.54 4.41
CA TRP A 6 -12.04 -5.70 3.70
C TRP A 6 -10.74 -6.45 3.40
N GLN A 7 -10.29 -7.31 4.32
CA GLN A 7 -9.03 -8.04 4.19
C GLN A 7 -9.09 -9.16 3.14
N ASP A 8 -10.26 -9.79 3.00
CA ASP A 8 -10.51 -10.90 2.05
C ASP A 8 -10.78 -10.44 0.62
N ASN A 9 -10.91 -9.13 0.38
CA ASN A 9 -11.18 -8.65 -0.97
C ASN A 9 -10.01 -8.97 -1.91
N GLU A 10 -10.33 -9.33 -3.15
CA GLU A 10 -9.35 -9.68 -4.17
C GLU A 10 -8.35 -8.54 -4.37
N THR A 11 -7.07 -8.89 -4.47
CA THR A 11 -6.00 -7.95 -4.75
C THR A 11 -6.15 -7.46 -6.18
N ILE A 12 -6.32 -6.15 -6.35
CA ILE A 12 -6.65 -5.54 -7.64
C ILE A 12 -5.41 -5.44 -8.51
N LYS A 13 -4.27 -5.04 -7.92
CA LYS A 13 -3.01 -4.78 -8.64
C LYS A 13 -1.79 -5.03 -7.77
N GLN A 14 -0.66 -5.22 -8.43
CA GLN A 14 0.66 -5.24 -7.81
C GLN A 14 1.39 -3.95 -8.13
N VAL A 15 1.92 -3.29 -7.11
CA VAL A 15 2.66 -2.04 -7.26
C VAL A 15 4.04 -2.18 -6.65
N LYS A 16 5.04 -1.60 -7.31
CA LYS A 16 6.40 -1.56 -6.80
C LYS A 16 6.64 -0.28 -6.03
N CYS A 17 7.09 -0.39 -4.78
CA CYS A 17 7.47 0.76 -3.99
C CYS A 17 8.75 1.39 -4.57
N VAL A 18 8.67 2.66 -4.97
CA VAL A 18 9.78 3.40 -5.60
C VAL A 18 10.64 4.07 -4.54
N HIS A 19 10.00 4.76 -3.59
CA HIS A 19 10.67 5.44 -2.49
C HIS A 19 9.76 5.47 -1.26
N THR A 20 10.37 5.57 -0.07
CA THR A 20 9.67 5.65 1.21
C THR A 20 9.83 7.02 1.87
N ASP A 21 10.21 8.03 1.09
CA ASP A 21 10.46 9.41 1.55
C ASP A 21 9.18 10.15 1.93
N ALA A 22 8.63 9.82 3.08
CA ALA A 22 7.58 10.60 3.71
C ALA A 22 8.19 11.71 4.57
N LYS A 23 7.89 12.98 4.23
CA LYS A 23 8.41 14.16 4.95
C LYS A 23 7.96 14.27 6.42
N LYS A 24 6.86 13.61 6.81
CA LYS A 24 6.19 13.82 8.10
C LYS A 24 6.05 12.58 8.98
N TYR A 25 6.07 11.37 8.39
CA TYR A 25 5.85 10.12 9.12
C TYR A 25 6.93 9.11 8.72
N VAL A 26 7.44 8.33 9.68
CA VAL A 26 8.44 7.29 9.42
C VAL A 26 7.76 6.13 8.70
N VAL A 27 7.97 6.05 7.39
CA VAL A 27 7.41 4.98 6.53
C VAL A 27 8.40 3.82 6.33
N ASN A 28 9.67 4.00 6.73
CA ASN A 28 10.76 3.04 6.54
C ASN A 28 10.61 1.72 7.29
N THR A 29 9.81 1.67 8.36
CA THR A 29 9.52 0.42 9.09
C THR A 29 8.49 -0.45 8.36
N THR A 30 7.69 0.17 7.51
CA THR A 30 6.46 -0.42 6.97
C THR A 30 6.58 -0.73 5.48
N LEU A 31 7.29 0.13 4.74
CA LEU A 31 7.59 -0.04 3.32
C LEU A 31 9.07 -0.29 3.09
N THR A 32 9.37 -1.18 2.15
CA THR A 32 10.72 -1.44 1.67
C THR A 32 10.79 -1.01 0.20
N PRO A 33 11.65 -0.06 -0.15
CA PRO A 33 11.82 0.34 -1.54
C PRO A 33 12.29 -0.86 -2.38
N GLY A 34 11.69 -1.06 -3.54
CA GLY A 34 11.99 -2.16 -4.44
C GLY A 34 11.17 -3.43 -4.23
N LYS A 35 10.42 -3.56 -3.13
CA LYS A 35 9.45 -4.65 -2.96
C LYS A 35 8.16 -4.37 -3.74
N ILE A 36 7.52 -5.46 -4.15
CA ILE A 36 6.19 -5.47 -4.75
C ILE A 36 5.17 -5.67 -3.63
N TYR A 37 4.10 -4.88 -3.67
CA TYR A 37 3.02 -4.92 -2.70
C TYR A 37 1.69 -5.11 -3.42
N ASP A 38 0.81 -5.89 -2.79
CA ASP A 38 -0.53 -6.12 -3.31
C ASP A 38 -1.47 -5.00 -2.87
N VAL A 39 -2.10 -4.36 -3.85
CA VAL A 39 -3.09 -3.29 -3.67
C VAL A 39 -4.46 -3.91 -3.44
N LYS A 40 -5.06 -3.59 -2.29
CA LYS A 40 -6.41 -4.02 -1.92
C LYS A 40 -7.47 -3.02 -2.34
N ASN A 41 -7.14 -1.73 -2.34
CA ASN A 41 -8.05 -0.67 -2.76
C ASN A 41 -7.26 0.55 -3.25
N GLU A 42 -7.86 1.34 -4.13
CA GLU A 42 -7.26 2.55 -4.69
C GLU A 42 -8.32 3.66 -4.70
N THR A 43 -7.97 4.82 -4.17
CA THR A 43 -8.73 6.08 -4.30
C THR A 43 -7.92 7.06 -5.16
N GLU A 44 -8.49 8.24 -5.46
CA GLU A 44 -7.84 9.24 -6.33
C GLU A 44 -6.42 9.63 -5.87
N GLU A 45 -6.18 9.68 -4.56
CA GLU A 45 -4.91 10.13 -3.99
C GLU A 45 -4.15 9.04 -3.21
N PHE A 46 -4.84 7.98 -2.76
CA PHE A 46 -4.27 6.98 -1.86
C PHE A 46 -4.51 5.57 -2.37
N ILE A 47 -3.48 4.74 -2.23
CA ILE A 47 -3.58 3.31 -2.40
C ILE A 47 -3.52 2.63 -1.04
N PHE A 48 -4.33 1.60 -0.88
CA PHE A 48 -4.35 0.73 0.26
C PHE A 48 -3.60 -0.54 -0.09
N ILE A 49 -2.43 -0.73 0.52
CA ILE A 49 -1.58 -1.89 0.30
C ILE A 49 -1.42 -2.69 1.59
N VAL A 50 -1.19 -3.99 1.45
CA VAL A 50 -0.78 -4.83 2.56
C VAL A 50 0.70 -4.59 2.82
N ASP A 51 1.02 -4.03 3.98
CA ASP A 51 2.39 -3.74 4.36
C ASP A 51 3.12 -4.98 4.90
N ASN A 52 4.41 -4.82 5.22
CA ASN A 52 5.21 -5.89 5.83
C ASN A 52 4.66 -6.37 7.20
N THR A 53 3.76 -5.60 7.84
CA THR A 53 3.10 -6.00 9.10
C THR A 53 1.81 -6.79 8.86
N ASN A 54 1.52 -7.13 7.60
CA ASN A 54 0.31 -7.83 7.17
C ASN A 54 -0.97 -7.04 7.53
N ARG A 55 -0.84 -5.71 7.62
CA ARG A 55 -1.94 -4.77 7.84
C ARG A 55 -2.13 -3.95 6.59
N VAL A 56 -3.36 -3.46 6.42
CA VAL A 56 -3.66 -2.59 5.28
C VAL A 56 -3.35 -1.16 5.66
N GLY A 57 -2.31 -0.59 5.04
CA GLY A 57 -1.91 0.80 5.20
C GLY A 57 -2.35 1.64 4.01
N ALA A 58 -2.75 2.88 4.27
CA ALA A 58 -3.03 3.87 3.24
C ALA A 58 -1.75 4.65 2.93
N PHE A 59 -1.32 4.62 1.68
CA PHE A 59 -0.15 5.32 1.19
C PHE A 59 -0.51 6.12 -0.04
N ARG A 60 0.22 7.21 -0.30
CA ARG A 60 -0.02 7.99 -1.52
C ARG A 60 0.47 7.24 -2.75
N LYS A 61 -0.20 7.46 -3.88
CA LYS A 61 0.11 6.80 -5.14
C LYS A 61 1.47 7.20 -5.74
N ASP A 62 1.97 8.38 -5.39
CA ASP A 62 3.28 8.90 -5.82
C ASP A 62 4.47 8.03 -5.38
N TYR A 63 4.35 7.31 -4.27
CA TYR A 63 5.37 6.39 -3.77
C TYR A 63 5.52 5.10 -4.60
N PHE A 64 4.59 4.84 -5.52
CA PHE A 64 4.49 3.56 -6.21
C PHE A 64 4.51 3.72 -7.71
N LYS A 65 5.03 2.69 -8.37
CA LYS A 65 4.99 2.55 -9.81
C LYS A 65 4.28 1.25 -10.16
N ASP A 66 3.33 1.33 -11.08
CA ASP A 66 2.66 0.17 -11.66
C ASP A 66 3.71 -0.71 -12.38
N VAL A 67 3.54 -2.03 -12.27
CA VAL A 67 4.36 -3.05 -12.96
C VAL A 67 3.54 -3.67 -14.09
#